data_AF-A0A3G8ZI33-F1
#
_entry.id   AF-A0A3G8ZI33-F1
#
_cell.length_a   1.000
_cell.length_b   1.000
_cell.length_c   1.000
_cell.angle_alpha   90.00
_cell.angle_beta   90.00
_cell.angle_gamma   90.00
#
_symmetry.space_group_name_H-M   'P 1'
#
loop_
_entity.id
_entity.type
_entity.pdbx_description
1 polymer ?
#
loop_
_entity_poly.entity_id
_entity_poly.type
_entity_poly.pdbx_seq_one_letter_code
_entity_poly.pdbx_strand_id
1 'polypeptide(L)'
;MPPPCGGCTHPRRAELDADIVMGGGTYAAIGAKYGLLKDAVRRHRSHISKALARVINEEAGPRRAIDRLEDIYKEIKYTLEDARAKGNGALSVSAAKELRSMIELLAKLTGELDESTKVVINLATLPDWIQARGAIFEALSLFPDAALAVANRLQAIEA
;
A
#
# COMPACT_ATOMS: atom_id res chain seq x y z
N MET A 1 -25.23 22.41 15.76
CA MET A 1 -24.24 21.62 14.99
C MET A 1 -23.00 21.47 15.86
N PRO A 2 -22.45 20.26 16.08
CA PRO A 2 -21.25 20.11 16.90
C PRO A 2 -20.09 20.90 16.28
N PRO A 3 -19.22 21.52 17.08
CA PRO A 3 -18.08 22.27 16.56
C PRO A 3 -17.17 21.34 15.74
N PRO A 4 -16.53 21.86 14.67
CA PRO A 4 -15.60 21.07 13.88
C PRO A 4 -14.49 20.52 14.77
N CYS A 5 -14.06 19.29 14.52
CA CYS A 5 -13.01 18.67 15.30
C CYS A 5 -11.70 19.44 15.11
N GLY A 6 -11.17 20.00 16.20
CA GLY A 6 -9.92 20.77 16.16
C GLY A 6 -8.71 19.98 15.66
N GLY A 7 -8.69 18.66 15.84
CA GLY A 7 -7.66 17.79 15.26
C GLY A 7 -7.80 17.59 13.74
N CYS A 8 -9.05 17.53 13.23
CA CYS A 8 -9.31 17.41 11.80
C CYS A 8 -8.98 18.68 11.01
N THR A 9 -9.10 19.84 11.66
CA THR A 9 -8.79 21.16 11.06
C THR A 9 -7.41 21.69 11.45
N HIS A 10 -6.59 20.89 12.14
CA HIS A 10 -5.27 21.31 12.58
C HIS A 10 -4.30 21.45 11.38
N PRO A 11 -3.47 22.51 11.29
CA PRO A 11 -2.51 22.68 10.19
C PRO A 11 -1.51 21.52 10.07
N ARG A 12 -1.14 20.91 11.20
CA ARG A 12 -0.26 19.71 11.27
C ARG A 12 -1.04 18.43 11.56
N ARG A 13 -2.16 18.22 10.86
CA ARG A 13 -3.02 17.05 11.08
C ARG A 13 -2.29 15.72 10.88
N ALA A 14 -1.45 15.59 9.85
CA ALA A 14 -0.74 14.34 9.55
C ALA A 14 0.20 13.93 10.71
N GLU A 15 0.99 14.86 11.23
CA GLU A 15 1.87 14.64 12.39
C GLU A 15 1.08 14.32 13.67
N LEU A 16 -0.04 15.00 13.89
CA LEU A 16 -0.95 14.72 15.01
C LEU A 16 -1.54 13.30 14.91
N ASP A 17 -2.00 12.90 13.73
CA ASP A 17 -2.57 11.57 13.46
C ASP A 17 -1.52 10.48 13.71
N ALA A 18 -0.29 10.71 13.26
CA ALA A 18 0.87 9.83 13.47
C ALA A 18 1.22 9.67 14.96
N ASP A 19 1.33 10.77 15.73
CA ASP A 19 1.67 10.73 17.16
C ASP A 19 0.61 10.00 18.00
N ILE A 20 -0.68 10.16 17.65
CA ILE A 20 -1.81 9.48 18.32
C ILE A 20 -1.77 7.96 18.09
N VAL A 21 -1.27 7.52 16.95
CA VAL A 21 -1.31 6.12 16.50
C VAL A 21 -0.05 5.36 16.87
N MET A 22 1.11 5.97 16.67
CA MET A 22 2.40 5.34 16.97
C MET A 22 2.77 5.40 18.46
N GLY A 23 1.96 6.07 19.28
CA GLY A 23 2.18 6.15 20.72
C GLY A 23 3.28 7.14 21.11
N GLY A 24 3.34 8.30 20.43
CA GLY A 24 4.33 9.36 20.68
C GLY A 24 4.21 10.08 22.04
N GLY A 25 3.34 9.59 22.93
CA GLY A 25 3.12 10.12 24.28
C GLY A 25 1.69 9.93 24.78
N THR A 26 1.39 10.45 25.97
CA THR A 26 0.01 10.49 26.48
C THR A 26 -0.82 11.51 25.71
N TYR A 27 -2.15 11.36 25.65
CA TYR A 27 -3.02 12.36 25.00
C TYR A 27 -2.88 13.78 25.57
N ALA A 28 -2.45 13.91 26.83
CA ALA A 28 -2.13 15.20 27.43
C ALA A 28 -0.85 15.81 26.85
N ALA A 29 0.21 15.00 26.71
CA ALA A 29 1.48 15.44 26.11
C ALA A 29 1.31 15.78 24.62
N ILE A 30 0.58 14.94 23.88
CA ILE A 30 0.23 15.19 22.48
C ILE A 30 -0.60 16.47 22.38
N GLY A 31 -1.61 16.65 23.24
CA GLY A 31 -2.40 17.88 23.30
C GLY A 31 -1.53 19.12 23.48
N ALA A 32 -0.61 19.10 24.45
CA ALA A 32 0.33 20.20 24.68
C ALA A 32 1.20 20.51 23.45
N LYS A 33 1.71 19.49 22.75
CA LYS A 33 2.55 19.63 21.54
C LYS A 33 1.83 20.30 20.37
N TYR A 34 0.52 20.08 20.24
CA TYR A 34 -0.30 20.58 19.13
C TYR A 34 -1.29 21.69 19.55
N GLY A 35 -1.20 22.21 20.77
CA GLY A 35 -2.12 23.24 21.25
C GLY A 35 -3.58 22.78 21.37
N LEU A 36 -3.80 21.48 21.56
CA LEU A 36 -5.13 20.87 21.69
C LEU A 36 -5.37 20.38 23.12
N LEU A 37 -6.62 20.41 23.55
CA LEU A 37 -7.03 19.79 24.80
C LEU A 37 -6.87 18.25 24.70
N LYS A 38 -6.47 17.61 25.79
CA LYS A 38 -6.41 16.14 25.91
C LYS A 38 -7.67 15.45 25.37
N ASP A 39 -8.85 15.98 25.72
CA ASP A 39 -10.13 15.43 25.27
C ASP A 39 -10.46 15.73 23.80
N ALA A 40 -9.85 16.76 23.20
CA ALA A 40 -9.93 16.98 21.77
C ALA A 40 -9.10 15.91 21.02
N VAL A 41 -7.88 15.62 21.50
CA VAL A 41 -7.02 14.56 20.96
C VAL A 41 -7.68 13.18 21.08
N ARG A 42 -8.27 12.88 22.25
CA ARG A 42 -8.98 11.61 22.49
C ARG A 42 -10.18 11.43 21.57
N ARG A 43 -10.99 12.48 21.34
CA ARG A 43 -12.12 12.46 20.41
C ARG A 43 -11.66 12.36 18.96
N HIS A 44 -10.58 13.04 18.61
CA HIS A 44 -10.01 12.99 17.26
C HIS A 44 -9.57 11.57 16.87
N ARG A 45 -9.09 10.76 17.82
CA ARG A 45 -8.69 9.36 17.57
C ARG A 45 -9.77 8.51 16.89
N SER A 46 -11.06 8.73 17.15
CA SER A 46 -12.12 7.96 16.49
C SER A 46 -12.27 8.31 15.00
N HIS A 47 -11.83 9.51 14.58
CA HIS A 47 -11.92 10.01 13.20
C HIS A 47 -10.75 9.54 12.32
N ILE A 48 -9.67 9.08 12.95
CA ILE A 48 -8.45 8.61 12.27
C ILE A 48 -8.69 7.29 11.50
N SER A 49 -9.72 6.52 11.89
CA SER A 49 -9.98 5.13 11.46
C SER A 49 -10.22 4.87 9.96
N LYS A 50 -10.41 5.88 9.11
CA LYS A 50 -10.52 5.69 7.64
C LYS A 50 -9.31 6.18 6.84
N ALA A 51 -8.60 7.20 7.34
CA ALA A 51 -7.41 7.73 6.67
C ALA A 51 -6.14 6.95 7.04
N LEU A 52 -6.12 6.39 8.25
CA LEU A 52 -4.97 5.69 8.81
C LEU A 52 -4.73 4.30 8.20
N ALA A 53 -5.76 3.65 7.67
CA ALA A 53 -5.59 2.41 6.91
C ALA A 53 -4.76 2.60 5.62
N ARG A 54 -4.74 3.82 5.07
CA ARG A 54 -3.90 4.20 3.92
C ARG A 54 -2.47 4.57 4.36
N VAL A 55 -2.34 5.38 5.40
CA VAL A 55 -1.02 5.82 5.90
C VAL A 55 -0.24 4.69 6.60
N ILE A 56 -0.91 3.75 7.28
CA ILE A 56 -0.26 2.54 7.80
C ILE A 56 0.28 1.68 6.64
N ASN A 57 -0.38 1.64 5.47
CA ASN A 57 0.16 0.92 4.33
C ASN A 57 1.29 1.67 3.60
N GLU A 58 1.31 3.00 3.61
CA GLU A 58 2.33 3.82 2.92
C GLU A 58 3.57 4.15 3.79
N GLU A 59 3.41 4.41 5.10
CA GLU A 59 4.50 4.73 6.03
C GLU A 59 4.88 3.59 6.99
N ALA A 60 3.97 2.65 7.28
CA ALA A 60 4.35 1.34 7.85
C ALA A 60 4.56 0.30 6.74
N GLY A 61 5.00 0.78 5.57
CA GLY A 61 5.22 -0.01 4.38
C GLY A 61 6.32 -1.07 4.53
N PRO A 62 6.55 -1.84 3.46
CA PRO A 62 7.53 -2.92 3.36
C PRO A 62 8.89 -2.62 3.98
N ARG A 63 9.33 -1.35 4.04
CA ARG A 63 10.57 -0.91 4.69
C ARG A 63 10.82 -1.53 6.07
N ARG A 64 9.93 -1.43 7.07
CA ARG A 64 10.22 -2.05 8.40
C ARG A 64 10.26 -3.58 8.37
N ALA A 65 9.58 -4.22 7.43
CA ALA A 65 9.63 -5.68 7.28
C ALA A 65 10.90 -6.09 6.51
N ILE A 66 11.26 -5.35 5.47
CA ILE A 66 12.48 -5.48 4.68
C ILE A 66 13.71 -5.21 5.53
N ASP A 67 13.73 -4.15 6.35
CA ASP A 67 14.81 -3.85 7.29
C ASP A 67 15.04 -5.03 8.25
N ARG A 68 13.95 -5.61 8.80
CA ARG A 68 14.03 -6.82 9.64
C ARG A 68 14.50 -8.05 8.86
N LEU A 69 14.11 -8.20 7.60
CA LEU A 69 14.58 -9.28 6.73
C LEU A 69 16.06 -9.09 6.38
N GLU A 70 16.55 -7.87 6.17
CA GLU A 70 17.96 -7.59 5.94
C GLU A 70 18.81 -7.93 7.17
N ASP A 71 18.31 -7.65 8.37
CA ASP A 71 19.02 -8.00 9.61
C ASP A 71 19.09 -9.52 9.81
N ILE A 72 17.96 -10.23 9.62
CA ILE A 72 17.94 -11.70 9.70
C ILE A 72 18.82 -12.31 8.59
N TYR A 73 18.84 -11.73 7.39
CA TYR A 73 19.73 -12.18 6.30
C TYR A 73 21.21 -12.08 6.71
N LYS A 74 21.62 -10.98 7.34
CA LYS A 74 23.00 -10.81 7.84
C LYS A 74 23.34 -11.85 8.89
N GLU A 75 22.43 -12.13 9.83
CA GLU A 75 22.63 -13.12 10.89
C GLU A 75 22.77 -14.55 10.35
N ILE A 76 21.91 -14.95 9.40
CA ILE A 76 21.96 -16.28 8.79
C ILE A 76 23.23 -16.42 7.95
N LYS A 77 23.61 -15.37 7.21
CA LYS A 77 24.87 -15.36 6.45
C LYS A 77 26.08 -15.52 7.36
N TYR A 78 26.13 -14.78 8.47
CA TYR A 78 27.19 -14.93 9.47
C TYR A 78 27.24 -16.36 10.03
N THR A 79 26.07 -16.92 10.39
CA THR A 79 25.98 -18.30 10.89
C THR A 79 26.47 -19.32 9.87
N LEU A 80 26.17 -19.11 8.58
CA LEU A 80 26.66 -19.97 7.51
C LEU A 80 28.19 -19.89 7.37
N GLU A 81 28.77 -18.69 7.42
CA GLU A 81 30.22 -18.48 7.35
C GLU A 81 30.94 -19.13 8.54
N ASP A 82 30.42 -18.95 9.76
CA ASP A 82 30.94 -19.57 10.98
C ASP A 82 30.82 -21.11 10.94
N ALA A 83 29.68 -21.64 10.50
CA ALA A 83 29.46 -23.08 10.37
C ALA A 83 30.44 -23.71 9.36
N ARG A 84 30.73 -23.02 8.26
CA ARG A 84 31.73 -23.46 7.26
C ARG A 84 33.14 -23.45 7.84
N ALA A 85 33.52 -22.38 8.54
CA ALA A 85 34.82 -22.26 9.18
C ALA A 85 35.07 -23.37 10.22
N LYS A 86 34.02 -23.76 10.96
CA LYS A 86 34.06 -24.81 11.98
C LYS A 86 33.85 -26.23 11.42
N GLY A 87 33.67 -26.39 10.10
CA GLY A 87 33.42 -27.69 9.46
C GLY A 87 32.07 -28.32 9.84
N ASN A 88 31.11 -27.55 10.37
CA ASN A 88 29.79 -28.05 10.71
C ASN A 88 28.90 -28.07 9.44
N GLY A 89 29.01 -29.17 8.69
CA GLY A 89 28.26 -29.37 7.45
C GLY A 89 26.74 -29.34 7.63
N ALA A 90 26.22 -29.90 8.72
CA ALA A 90 24.79 -29.93 8.99
C ALA A 90 24.20 -28.51 9.21
N LEU A 91 24.88 -27.71 10.04
CA LEU A 91 24.49 -26.31 10.26
C LEU A 91 24.66 -25.47 9.00
N SER A 92 25.72 -25.72 8.22
CA SER A 92 25.94 -25.04 6.93
C SER A 92 24.80 -25.30 5.93
N VAL A 93 24.35 -26.54 5.81
CA VAL A 93 23.23 -26.89 4.92
C VAL A 93 21.93 -26.27 5.42
N SER A 94 21.71 -26.24 6.73
CA SER A 94 20.52 -25.61 7.34
C SER A 94 20.50 -24.10 7.07
N ALA A 95 21.58 -23.39 7.37
CA ALA A 95 21.68 -21.94 7.16
C ALA A 95 21.56 -21.57 5.67
N ALA A 96 22.14 -22.36 4.76
CA ALA A 96 22.00 -22.14 3.32
C ALA A 96 20.55 -22.32 2.82
N LYS A 97 19.77 -23.24 3.40
CA LYS A 97 18.35 -23.41 3.07
C LYS A 97 17.53 -22.19 3.50
N GLU A 98 17.76 -21.70 4.72
CA GLU A 98 17.07 -20.49 5.21
C GLU A 98 17.42 -19.25 4.38
N LEU A 99 18.70 -19.09 4.01
CA LEU A 99 19.13 -17.99 3.13
C LEU A 99 18.40 -18.02 1.77
N ARG A 100 18.20 -19.21 1.19
CA ARG A 100 17.43 -19.39 -0.05
C ARG A 100 15.97 -18.95 0.13
N SER A 101 15.33 -19.39 1.20
CA SER A 101 13.94 -19.03 1.51
C SER A 101 13.76 -17.52 1.71
N MET A 102 14.73 -16.85 2.32
CA MET A 102 14.72 -15.39 2.48
C MET A 102 14.85 -14.63 1.16
N ILE A 103 15.74 -15.08 0.26
CA ILE A 103 15.89 -14.48 -1.06
C ILE A 103 14.59 -14.61 -1.86
N GLU A 104 13.94 -15.77 -1.78
CA GLU A 104 12.64 -15.99 -2.42
C GLU A 104 11.57 -15.03 -1.85
N LEU A 105 11.51 -14.87 -0.52
CA LEU A 105 10.56 -13.96 0.12
C LEU A 105 10.82 -12.50 -0.28
N LEU A 106 12.08 -12.08 -0.32
CA LEU A 106 12.47 -10.73 -0.75
C LEU A 106 12.09 -10.48 -2.21
N ALA A 107 12.33 -11.45 -3.10
CA ALA A 107 11.97 -11.35 -4.50
C ALA A 107 10.44 -11.30 -4.71
N LYS A 108 9.64 -12.00 -3.89
CA LYS A 108 8.16 -11.88 -3.90
C LYS A 108 7.68 -10.52 -3.39
N LEU A 109 8.30 -9.99 -2.33
CA LEU A 109 7.92 -8.72 -1.73
C LEU A 109 8.31 -7.50 -2.58
N THR A 110 9.44 -7.59 -3.29
CA THR A 110 9.92 -6.54 -4.21
C THR A 110 9.24 -6.59 -5.58
N GLY A 111 8.51 -7.67 -5.87
CA GLY A 111 7.89 -7.91 -7.18
C GLY A 111 8.87 -8.37 -8.26
N GLU A 112 10.12 -8.68 -7.90
CA GLU A 112 11.10 -9.30 -8.82
C GLU A 112 10.69 -10.73 -9.22
N LEU A 113 9.93 -11.42 -8.36
CA LEU A 113 9.15 -12.60 -8.72
C LEU A 113 7.73 -12.15 -9.07
N ASP A 114 7.47 -11.98 -10.37
CA ASP A 114 6.13 -11.72 -10.92
C ASP A 114 5.24 -12.98 -10.78
N GLU A 115 4.79 -13.28 -9.55
CA GLU A 115 3.76 -14.29 -9.26
C GLU A 115 2.34 -13.72 -9.43
N SER A 116 2.21 -12.46 -9.87
CA SER A 116 0.90 -11.92 -10.19
C SER A 116 0.33 -12.75 -11.33
N THR A 117 -0.72 -13.52 -11.04
CA THR A 117 -1.55 -14.10 -12.08
C THR A 117 -2.07 -12.92 -12.88
N LYS A 118 -1.46 -12.64 -14.02
CA LYS A 118 -1.98 -11.65 -14.97
C LYS A 118 -3.31 -12.21 -15.44
N VAL A 119 -4.38 -11.83 -14.75
CA VAL A 119 -5.74 -12.14 -15.19
C VAL A 119 -5.93 -11.33 -16.44
N VAL A 120 -5.68 -11.97 -17.59
CA VAL A 120 -6.00 -11.41 -18.90
C VAL A 120 -7.52 -11.41 -19.00
N ILE A 121 -8.13 -10.32 -18.55
CA ILE A 121 -9.56 -10.10 -18.70
C ILE A 121 -9.80 -9.70 -20.14
N ASN A 122 -10.43 -10.58 -20.92
CA ASN A 122 -10.89 -10.24 -22.25
C ASN A 122 -12.11 -9.31 -22.16
N LEU A 123 -11.84 -8.00 -22.13
CA LEU A 123 -12.85 -6.94 -22.07
C LEU A 123 -13.86 -7.04 -23.22
N ALA A 124 -13.46 -7.51 -24.40
CA ALA A 124 -14.34 -7.63 -25.55
C ALA A 124 -15.45 -8.68 -25.35
N THR A 125 -15.28 -9.63 -24.43
CA THR A 125 -16.25 -10.70 -24.14
C THR A 125 -17.09 -10.45 -22.89
N LEU A 126 -16.83 -9.38 -22.14
CA LEU A 126 -17.59 -9.07 -20.93
C LEU A 126 -19.00 -8.57 -21.30
N PRO A 127 -20.07 -9.26 -20.86
CA PRO A 127 -21.46 -8.88 -21.20
C PRO A 127 -21.78 -7.44 -20.81
N ASP A 128 -21.33 -7.00 -19.63
CA ASP A 128 -21.56 -5.65 -19.11
C ASP A 128 -20.89 -4.57 -19.98
N TRP A 129 -19.71 -4.87 -20.52
CA TRP A 129 -19.01 -3.97 -21.44
C TRP A 129 -19.73 -3.85 -22.79
N ILE A 130 -20.23 -4.97 -23.32
CA ILE A 130 -21.02 -4.98 -24.55
C ILE A 130 -22.30 -4.17 -24.37
N GLN A 131 -22.99 -4.33 -23.24
CA GLN A 131 -24.21 -3.57 -22.92
C GLN A 131 -23.93 -2.07 -22.78
N ALA A 132 -22.88 -1.69 -22.04
CA ALA A 132 -22.51 -0.29 -21.88
C ALA A 132 -22.17 0.36 -23.23
N ARG A 133 -21.41 -0.32 -24.09
CA ARG A 133 -21.09 0.17 -25.44
C ARG A 133 -22.34 0.31 -26.30
N GLY A 134 -23.26 -0.65 -26.21
CA GLY A 134 -24.56 -0.60 -26.89
C GLY A 134 -25.37 0.64 -26.48
N ALA A 135 -25.52 0.86 -25.17
CA ALA A 135 -26.25 2.01 -24.62
C ALA A 135 -25.63 3.35 -25.05
N ILE A 136 -24.29 3.44 -25.08
CA ILE A 136 -23.58 4.63 -25.56
C ILE A 136 -23.88 4.89 -27.04
N PHE A 137 -23.79 3.87 -27.90
CA PHE A 137 -24.06 4.05 -29.33
C PHE A 137 -25.53 4.34 -29.63
N GLU A 138 -26.46 3.74 -28.89
CA GLU A 138 -27.88 4.05 -28.99
C GLU A 138 -28.16 5.51 -28.60
N ALA A 139 -27.59 5.99 -27.50
CA ALA A 139 -27.72 7.40 -27.10
C ALA A 139 -27.11 8.36 -28.14
N LEU A 140 -25.97 7.99 -28.75
CA LEU A 140 -25.30 8.79 -29.78
C LEU A 140 -26.04 8.77 -31.13
N SER A 141 -26.92 7.79 -31.39
CA SER A 141 -27.67 7.70 -32.66
C SER A 141 -28.56 8.93 -32.91
N LEU A 142 -28.98 9.62 -31.85
CA LEU A 142 -29.75 10.86 -31.90
C LEU A 142 -28.91 12.10 -32.24
N PHE A 143 -27.58 11.98 -32.21
CA PHE A 143 -26.64 13.09 -32.37
C PHE A 143 -25.52 12.74 -33.37
N PRO A 144 -25.79 12.84 -34.70
CA PRO A 144 -24.87 12.40 -35.75
C PRO A 144 -23.47 13.04 -35.68
N ASP A 145 -23.41 14.33 -35.37
CA ASP A 145 -22.14 15.07 -35.26
C ASP A 145 -21.29 14.57 -34.09
N ALA A 146 -21.93 14.22 -32.97
CA ALA A 146 -21.25 13.66 -31.80
C ALA A 146 -20.75 12.24 -32.07
N ALA A 147 -21.54 11.42 -32.78
CA ALA A 147 -21.12 10.07 -33.19
C ALA A 147 -19.87 10.12 -34.09
N LEU A 148 -19.84 11.05 -35.06
CA LEU A 148 -18.68 11.29 -35.93
C LEU A 148 -17.44 11.71 -35.15
N ALA A 149 -17.58 12.63 -34.18
CA ALA A 149 -16.48 13.07 -33.33
C ALA A 149 -15.87 11.91 -32.52
N VAL A 150 -16.72 11.05 -31.95
CA VAL A 150 -16.29 9.85 -31.20
C VAL A 150 -15.58 8.86 -32.12
N ALA A 151 -16.14 8.58 -33.30
CA ALA A 151 -15.55 7.66 -34.28
C ALA A 151 -14.15 8.10 -34.72
N ASN A 152 -13.98 9.38 -35.07
CA ASN A 152 -12.69 9.96 -35.45
C ASN A 152 -11.67 9.83 -34.31
N ARG A 153 -12.09 10.05 -33.05
CA ARG A 153 -11.19 9.94 -31.91
C ARG A 153 -10.76 8.50 -31.65
N LEU A 154 -11.66 7.53 -31.77
CA LEU A 154 -11.35 6.11 -31.61
C LEU A 154 -10.38 5.63 -32.70
N GLN A 155 -10.62 6.01 -33.97
CA GLN A 155 -9.74 5.67 -35.08
C GLN A 155 -8.32 6.25 -34.88
N ALA A 156 -8.19 7.45 -34.31
CA ALA A 156 -6.90 8.06 -34.01
C ALA A 156 -6.16 7.39 -32.83
N ILE A 157 -6.82 6.57 -32.01
CA ILE A 157 -6.20 5.81 -30.91
C ILE A 157 -5.79 4.39 -31.36
N GLU A 158 -6.45 3.86 -32.39
CA GLU A 158 -6.13 2.54 -32.97
C GLU A 158 -4.96 2.57 -33.98
N ALA A 159 -4.58 3.75 -34.47
CA ALA A 159 -3.44 3.98 -35.38
C ALA A 159 -2.11 4.21 -34.64
#